data_AF-A0A8H4XA74-F1
#
_entry.id   AF-A0A8H4XA74-F1
#
_cell.length_a   1.000
_cell.length_b   1.000
_cell.length_c   1.000
_cell.angle_alpha   90.00
_cell.angle_beta   90.00
_cell.angle_gamma   90.00
#
_symmetry.space_group_name_H-M   'P 1'
#
loop_
_entity.id
_entity.type
_entity.pdbx_description
1 polymer ?
#
loop_
_entity_poly.entity_id
_entity_poly.type
_entity_poly.pdbx_seq_one_letter_code
_entity_poly.pdbx_strand_id
1 'polypeptide(L)'
;MKNESVDRDIESFVSQHLKKKRRLRKWEAYHKQIEEALTEGAQGVFRWVECQFKELASCPRSEDLLEKRLASLPPTLDKTYAHLLSRISHDHRDYARKILALFCCAERPLTVDELAIAVAFHPEDNPKFNAKRKLEDVNAILEACPSFVEISDDETTAA
;
A
#
# COMPACT_ATOMS: atom_id res chain seq x y z
N MET A 1 1.74 -2.64 -24.26
CA MET A 1 1.81 -1.40 -25.07
C MET A 1 2.50 -0.36 -24.20
N LYS A 2 3.66 0.18 -24.62
CA LYS A 2 4.28 1.32 -23.94
C LYS A 2 3.42 2.55 -24.24
N ASN A 3 2.97 3.26 -23.21
CA ASN A 3 2.22 4.49 -23.36
C ASN A 3 3.13 5.63 -22.91
N GLU A 4 3.82 6.26 -23.86
CA GLU A 4 4.79 7.33 -23.62
C GLU A 4 4.20 8.52 -22.84
N SER A 5 2.88 8.73 -22.90
CA SER A 5 2.22 9.74 -22.07
C SER A 5 2.20 9.31 -20.60
N VAL A 6 1.79 8.07 -20.33
CA VAL A 6 1.71 7.53 -18.97
C VAL A 6 3.11 7.42 -18.35
N ASP A 7 4.11 6.99 -19.13
CA ASP A 7 5.47 6.87 -18.63
C ASP A 7 6.05 8.24 -18.20
N ARG A 8 5.75 9.31 -18.95
CA ARG A 8 6.11 10.69 -18.57
C ARG A 8 5.36 11.18 -17.33
N ASP A 9 4.09 10.84 -17.20
CA ASP A 9 3.31 11.18 -16.01
C ASP A 9 3.85 10.46 -14.76
N ILE A 10 4.31 9.21 -14.91
CA ILE A 10 4.99 8.46 -13.86
C ILE A 10 6.32 9.10 -13.48
N GLU A 11 7.16 9.48 -14.44
CA GLU A 11 8.43 10.16 -14.18
C GLU A 11 8.20 11.45 -13.37
N SER A 12 7.26 12.29 -13.82
CA SER A 12 6.87 13.51 -13.11
C SER A 12 6.32 13.23 -11.71
N PHE A 13 5.48 12.20 -11.58
CA PHE A 13 4.94 11.76 -10.29
C PHE A 13 6.05 11.33 -9.33
N VAL A 14 7.02 10.54 -9.82
CA VAL A 14 8.15 10.04 -9.03
C VAL A 14 9.03 11.19 -8.53
N SER A 15 9.44 12.07 -9.44
CA SER A 15 10.28 13.23 -9.12
C SER A 15 9.63 14.13 -8.08
N GLN A 16 8.32 14.40 -8.22
CA GLN A 16 7.57 15.21 -7.28
C GLN A 16 7.43 14.52 -5.91
N HIS A 17 7.17 13.22 -5.88
CA HIS A 17 7.01 12.46 -4.63
C HIS A 17 8.31 12.40 -3.82
N LEU A 18 9.46 12.15 -4.46
CA LEU A 18 10.78 12.13 -3.83
C LEU A 18 11.10 13.46 -3.14
N LYS A 19 10.77 14.59 -3.78
CA LYS A 19 11.02 15.95 -3.26
C LYS A 19 10.04 16.34 -2.14
N LYS A 20 8.76 15.99 -2.27
CA LYS A 20 7.69 16.41 -1.35
C LYS A 20 7.66 15.60 -0.06
N LYS A 21 7.85 14.27 -0.10
CA LYS A 21 7.66 13.41 1.07
C LYS A 21 8.88 13.46 2.01
N ARG A 22 8.67 13.95 3.23
CA ARG A 22 9.72 14.08 4.28
C ARG A 22 10.55 12.81 4.50
N ARG A 23 9.91 11.63 4.49
CA ARG A 23 10.58 10.34 4.70
C ARG A 23 11.50 9.91 3.55
N LEU A 24 11.29 10.46 2.35
CA LEU A 24 12.09 10.16 1.16
C LEU A 24 13.28 11.12 1.00
N ARG A 25 13.23 12.32 1.60
CA ARG A 25 14.34 13.29 1.57
C ARG A 25 15.69 12.75 2.06
N LYS A 26 15.69 11.71 2.90
CA LYS A 26 16.94 11.03 3.33
C LYS A 26 17.72 10.42 2.16
N TRP A 27 17.06 10.24 1.00
CA TRP A 27 17.61 9.69 -0.23
C TRP A 27 17.92 10.76 -1.28
N GLU A 28 18.01 12.04 -0.92
CA GLU A 28 18.22 13.15 -1.87
C GLU A 28 19.41 12.93 -2.82
N ALA A 29 20.52 12.41 -2.29
CA ALA A 29 21.72 12.08 -3.09
C ALA A 29 21.47 10.96 -4.13
N TYR A 30 20.46 10.12 -3.92
CA TYR A 30 20.12 8.95 -4.75
C TYR A 30 18.83 9.15 -5.55
N HIS A 31 18.22 10.34 -5.54
CA HIS A 31 16.95 10.57 -6.22
C HIS A 31 16.98 10.18 -7.69
N LYS A 32 18.07 10.49 -8.41
CA LYS A 32 18.22 10.13 -9.82
C LYS A 32 18.16 8.60 -10.02
N GLN A 33 18.92 7.85 -9.23
CA GLN A 33 18.94 6.38 -9.31
C GLN A 33 17.58 5.77 -8.96
N ILE A 34 16.89 6.31 -7.95
CA ILE A 34 15.55 5.86 -7.59
C ILE A 34 14.55 6.20 -8.70
N GLU A 35 14.65 7.39 -9.29
CA GLU A 35 13.78 7.85 -10.36
C GLU A 35 13.89 6.99 -11.61
N GLU A 36 15.12 6.66 -12.02
CA GLU A 36 15.40 5.72 -13.13
C GLU A 36 14.80 4.33 -12.83
N ALA A 37 15.13 3.74 -11.68
CA ALA A 37 14.69 2.39 -11.32
C ALA A 37 13.16 2.27 -11.20
N LEU A 38 12.49 3.28 -10.63
CA LEU A 38 11.03 3.26 -10.48
C LEU A 38 10.31 3.53 -11.80
N THR A 39 10.81 4.44 -12.63
CA THR A 39 10.19 4.74 -13.93
C THR A 39 10.30 3.53 -14.87
N GLU A 40 11.45 2.87 -14.90
CA GLU A 40 11.64 1.64 -15.69
C GLU A 40 10.78 0.47 -15.18
N GLY A 41 10.69 0.30 -13.87
CA GLY A 41 9.95 -0.79 -13.24
C GLY A 41 8.44 -0.62 -13.25
N ALA A 42 7.93 0.62 -13.33
CA ALA A 42 6.50 0.90 -13.17
C ALA A 42 5.64 0.29 -14.27
N GLN A 43 6.14 0.20 -15.50
CA GLN A 43 5.42 -0.36 -16.66
C GLN A 43 3.99 0.21 -16.80
N GLY A 44 3.81 1.51 -16.56
CA GLY A 44 2.50 2.19 -16.61
C GLY A 44 1.63 2.07 -15.35
N VAL A 45 2.15 1.55 -14.24
CA VAL A 45 1.37 1.27 -13.02
C VAL A 45 1.77 2.18 -11.86
N PHE A 46 1.04 3.28 -11.64
CA PHE A 46 1.27 4.19 -10.50
C PHE A 46 1.26 3.48 -9.14
N ARG A 47 0.33 2.56 -8.94
CA ARG A 47 0.22 1.81 -7.68
C ARG A 47 1.49 1.03 -7.36
N TRP A 48 2.16 0.50 -8.38
CA TRP A 48 3.43 -0.19 -8.20
C TRP A 48 4.49 0.76 -7.65
N VAL A 49 4.58 1.99 -8.18
CA VAL A 49 5.51 3.04 -7.73
C VAL A 49 5.22 3.43 -6.28
N GLU A 50 3.95 3.63 -5.94
CA GLU A 50 3.54 3.95 -4.56
C GLU A 50 3.97 2.88 -3.56
N CYS A 51 3.79 1.59 -3.90
CA CYS A 51 4.28 0.50 -3.08
C CYS A 51 5.80 0.59 -2.85
N GLN A 52 6.57 0.91 -3.90
CA GLN A 52 8.02 1.06 -3.75
C GLN A 52 8.39 2.27 -2.88
N PHE A 53 7.65 3.38 -2.97
CA PHE A 53 7.87 4.51 -2.07
C PHE A 53 7.60 4.16 -0.60
N LYS A 54 6.56 3.38 -0.31
CA LYS A 54 6.29 2.90 1.07
C LYS A 54 7.48 2.07 1.59
N GLU A 55 8.04 1.19 0.76
CA GLU A 55 9.23 0.39 1.09
C GLU A 55 10.50 1.23 1.28
N LEU A 56 10.74 2.22 0.42
CA LEU A 56 11.89 3.14 0.53
C LEU A 56 11.78 4.05 1.76
N ALA A 57 10.55 4.46 2.12
CA ALA A 57 10.29 5.27 3.29
C ALA A 57 10.53 4.49 4.61
N SER A 58 10.28 3.18 4.62
CA SER A 58 10.54 2.28 5.77
C SER A 58 11.98 1.78 5.82
N CYS A 59 12.70 1.75 4.70
CA CYS A 59 14.10 1.34 4.63
C CYS A 59 15.03 2.22 5.51
N PRO A 60 15.87 1.66 6.40
CA PRO A 60 16.85 2.44 7.15
C PRO A 60 17.82 3.19 6.24
N ARG A 61 18.39 4.31 6.71
CA ARG A 61 19.35 5.10 5.91
C ARG A 61 20.68 4.36 5.83
N SER A 62 20.83 3.56 4.78
CA SER A 62 22.05 2.83 4.42
C SER A 62 22.08 2.68 2.90
N GLU A 63 23.21 3.00 2.28
CA GLU A 63 23.42 2.84 0.85
C GLU A 63 23.32 1.36 0.42
N ASP A 64 23.98 0.45 1.14
CA ASP A 64 23.88 -1.01 0.91
C ASP A 64 22.42 -1.51 0.94
N LEU A 65 21.62 -1.01 1.89
CA LEU A 65 20.21 -1.40 1.96
C LEU A 65 19.39 -0.80 0.82
N LEU A 66 19.71 0.43 0.40
CA LEU A 66 19.05 1.06 -0.76
C LEU A 66 19.35 0.28 -2.04
N GLU A 67 20.62 -0.02 -2.31
CA GLU A 67 21.02 -0.78 -3.50
C GLU A 67 20.36 -2.15 -3.54
N LYS A 68 20.36 -2.88 -2.42
CA LYS A 68 19.67 -4.18 -2.30
C LYS A 68 18.18 -4.03 -2.58
N ARG A 69 17.53 -2.96 -2.12
CA ARG A 69 16.11 -2.70 -2.38
C ARG A 69 15.87 -2.43 -3.86
N LEU A 70 16.64 -1.56 -4.50
CA LEU A 70 16.50 -1.24 -5.91
C LEU A 70 16.80 -2.46 -6.82
N ALA A 71 17.73 -3.33 -6.41
CA ALA A 71 18.02 -4.58 -7.11
C ALA A 71 16.96 -5.68 -6.92
N SER A 72 16.13 -5.59 -5.88
CA SER A 72 15.08 -6.58 -5.55
C SER A 72 13.66 -6.05 -5.77
N LEU A 73 13.51 -5.04 -6.64
CA LEU A 73 12.21 -4.52 -7.01
C LEU A 73 11.35 -5.61 -7.66
N PRO A 74 10.09 -5.76 -7.23
CA PRO A 74 9.20 -6.77 -7.79
C PRO A 74 8.90 -6.44 -9.26
N PRO A 75 8.92 -7.43 -10.17
CA PRO A 75 8.80 -7.17 -11.62
C PRO A 75 7.37 -6.80 -12.05
N THR A 76 6.36 -7.06 -11.21
CA THR A 76 4.95 -6.78 -11.51
C THR A 76 4.19 -6.38 -10.25
N LEU A 77 3.05 -5.71 -10.42
CA LEU A 77 2.14 -5.39 -9.32
C LEU A 77 1.68 -6.64 -8.57
N ASP A 78 1.39 -7.75 -9.26
CA ASP A 78 0.97 -9.01 -8.64
C ASP A 78 2.05 -9.57 -7.72
N LYS A 79 3.32 -9.49 -8.13
CA LYS A 79 4.45 -9.91 -7.28
C LYS A 79 4.63 -8.97 -6.09
N THR A 80 4.41 -7.67 -6.28
CA THR A 80 4.34 -6.70 -5.17
C THR A 80 3.27 -7.09 -4.17
N TYR A 81 2.04 -7.38 -4.62
CA TYR A 81 0.94 -7.76 -3.74
C TYR A 81 1.17 -9.11 -3.06
N ALA A 82 1.65 -10.13 -3.77
CA ALA A 82 2.00 -11.42 -3.16
C ALA A 82 3.04 -11.23 -2.02
N HIS A 83 4.04 -10.39 -2.25
CA HIS A 83 5.05 -10.07 -1.24
C HIS A 83 4.45 -9.32 -0.05
N LEU A 84 3.65 -8.28 -0.28
CA LEU A 84 3.01 -7.49 0.78
C LEU A 84 2.02 -8.34 1.60
N LEU A 85 1.20 -9.16 0.95
CA LEU A 85 0.28 -10.09 1.62
C LEU A 85 1.03 -11.12 2.47
N SER A 86 2.20 -11.59 2.02
CA SER A 86 2.98 -12.57 2.78
C SER A 86 3.55 -12.02 4.10
N ARG A 87 3.68 -10.69 4.22
CA ARG A 87 4.14 -10.01 5.43
C ARG A 87 3.05 -9.83 6.49
N ILE A 88 1.78 -10.07 6.15
CA ILE A 88 0.67 -9.99 7.10
C ILE A 88 0.82 -11.14 8.11
N SER A 89 0.87 -10.78 9.40
CA SER A 89 1.00 -11.74 10.51
C SER A 89 -0.16 -12.72 10.50
N HIS A 90 0.08 -13.95 10.97
CA HIS A 90 -0.95 -14.99 11.00
C HIS A 90 -2.23 -14.51 11.70
N ASP A 91 -2.08 -13.78 12.81
CA ASP A 91 -3.19 -13.28 13.62
C ASP A 91 -4.02 -12.19 12.91
N HIS A 92 -3.41 -11.47 11.96
CA HIS A 92 -4.09 -10.42 11.19
C HIS A 92 -4.70 -10.93 9.88
N ARG A 93 -4.36 -12.14 9.41
CA ARG A 93 -4.80 -12.65 8.09
C ARG A 93 -6.31 -12.68 7.93
N ASP A 94 -7.04 -13.11 8.95
CA ASP A 94 -8.50 -13.15 8.89
C ASP A 94 -9.11 -11.75 8.77
N TYR A 95 -8.56 -10.78 9.49
CA TYR A 95 -8.94 -9.37 9.40
C TYR A 95 -8.61 -8.79 8.02
N ALA A 96 -7.37 -8.95 7.55
CA ALA A 96 -6.92 -8.48 6.23
C ALA A 96 -7.79 -9.04 5.10
N ARG A 97 -8.07 -10.35 5.12
CA ARG A 97 -8.92 -11.00 4.12
C ARG A 97 -10.33 -10.38 4.10
N LYS A 98 -10.92 -10.12 5.26
CA LYS A 98 -12.24 -9.47 5.34
C LYS A 98 -12.21 -8.03 4.83
N ILE A 99 -11.21 -7.24 5.23
CA ILE A 99 -11.04 -5.86 4.76
C ILE A 99 -10.94 -5.83 3.23
N LEU A 100 -10.06 -6.65 2.65
CA LEU A 100 -9.87 -6.72 1.20
C LEU A 100 -11.13 -7.19 0.48
N ALA A 101 -11.85 -8.19 1.03
CA ALA A 101 -13.12 -8.63 0.47
C ALA A 101 -14.20 -7.54 0.50
N LEU A 102 -14.27 -6.77 1.60
CA LEU A 102 -15.17 -5.62 1.71
C LEU A 102 -14.85 -4.56 0.66
N PHE A 103 -13.57 -4.26 0.43
CA PHE A 103 -13.16 -3.33 -0.62
C PHE A 103 -13.50 -3.80 -2.02
N CYS A 104 -13.39 -5.10 -2.31
CA CYS A 104 -13.81 -5.66 -3.60
C CYS A 104 -15.32 -5.58 -3.83
N CYS A 105 -16.13 -5.58 -2.77
CA CYS A 105 -17.58 -5.62 -2.84
C CYS A 105 -18.24 -4.25 -2.62
N ALA A 106 -17.51 -3.25 -2.11
CA ALA A 106 -18.06 -1.95 -1.80
C ALA A 106 -18.28 -1.12 -3.07
N GLU A 107 -19.48 -0.59 -3.24
CA GLU A 107 -19.82 0.30 -4.38
C GLU A 107 -19.29 1.73 -4.19
N ARG A 108 -18.92 2.08 -2.97
CA ARG A 108 -18.32 3.35 -2.60
C ARG A 108 -17.21 3.14 -1.57
N PRO A 109 -16.29 4.11 -1.43
CA PRO A 109 -15.38 4.15 -0.31
C PRO A 109 -16.12 4.00 1.03
N LEU A 110 -15.60 3.15 1.92
CA LEU A 110 -16.17 2.87 3.23
C LEU A 110 -15.62 3.86 4.25
N THR A 111 -16.43 4.34 5.19
CA THR A 111 -15.85 5.09 6.32
C THR A 111 -15.07 4.15 7.24
N VAL A 112 -14.18 4.72 8.05
CA VAL A 112 -13.44 3.96 9.07
C VAL A 112 -14.38 3.18 9.99
N ASP A 113 -15.46 3.82 10.45
CA ASP A 113 -16.46 3.19 11.31
C ASP A 113 -17.21 2.06 10.62
N GLU A 114 -17.60 2.25 9.35
CA GLU A 114 -18.27 1.23 8.56
C GLU A 114 -17.39 0.00 8.39
N LEU A 115 -16.11 0.21 8.06
CA LEU A 115 -15.15 -0.87 7.90
C LEU A 115 -14.92 -1.60 9.24
N ALA A 116 -14.73 -0.86 10.33
CA ALA A 116 -14.54 -1.42 11.67
C ALA A 116 -15.72 -2.29 12.12
N ILE A 117 -16.95 -1.85 11.84
CA ILE A 117 -18.17 -2.60 12.13
C ILE A 117 -18.30 -3.82 11.22
N ALA A 118 -18.09 -3.66 9.91
CA ALA A 118 -18.24 -4.73 8.93
C ALA A 118 -17.28 -5.90 9.18
N VAL A 119 -16.04 -5.62 9.57
CA VAL A 119 -15.03 -6.64 9.88
C VAL A 119 -15.40 -7.51 11.11
N ALA A 120 -16.20 -6.97 12.03
CA ALA A 120 -16.69 -7.67 13.21
C ALA A 120 -17.79 -8.69 12.91
N PHE A 121 -18.34 -8.72 11.69
CA PHE A 121 -19.29 -9.74 11.26
C PHE A 121 -18.57 -11.01 10.77
N HIS A 122 -19.17 -12.15 11.08
CA HIS A 122 -18.77 -13.45 10.54
C HIS A 122 -19.72 -13.87 9.42
N PRO A 123 -19.25 -14.07 8.18
CA PRO A 123 -20.14 -14.41 7.07
C PRO A 123 -20.62 -15.87 7.07
N GLU A 124 -19.97 -16.78 7.80
CA GLU A 124 -20.26 -18.22 7.73
C GLU A 124 -21.39 -18.68 8.67
N ASP A 125 -22.34 -19.44 8.11
CA ASP A 125 -23.44 -20.26 8.68
C ASP A 125 -24.41 -19.66 9.71
N ASN A 126 -24.18 -18.45 10.22
CA ASN A 126 -25.16 -17.61 10.90
C ASN A 126 -24.50 -16.25 11.16
N PRO A 127 -24.82 -15.19 10.39
CA PRO A 127 -24.13 -13.92 10.52
C PRO A 127 -24.32 -13.33 11.91
N LYS A 128 -23.25 -13.39 12.70
CA LYS A 128 -23.22 -12.88 14.07
C LYS A 128 -22.22 -11.76 14.18
N PHE A 129 -22.69 -10.65 14.75
CA PHE A 129 -21.83 -9.55 15.18
C PHE A 129 -21.04 -9.98 16.40
N ASN A 130 -19.71 -9.89 16.34
CA ASN A 130 -18.83 -10.13 17.47
C ASN A 130 -18.14 -8.83 17.89
N ALA A 131 -18.68 -8.17 18.92
CA ALA A 131 -18.14 -6.90 19.42
C ALA A 131 -16.64 -6.96 19.78
N LYS A 132 -16.13 -8.13 20.20
CA LYS A 132 -14.70 -8.33 20.54
C LYS A 132 -13.76 -8.25 19.32
N ARG A 133 -14.32 -8.25 18.11
CA ARG A 133 -13.58 -8.19 16.85
C ARG A 133 -13.67 -6.83 16.16
N LYS A 134 -14.41 -5.88 16.75
CA LYS A 134 -14.47 -4.53 16.21
C LYS A 134 -13.07 -3.91 16.32
N LEU A 135 -12.55 -3.43 15.21
CA LEU A 135 -11.30 -2.65 15.20
C LEU A 135 -11.62 -1.27 15.79
N GLU A 136 -10.82 -0.83 16.77
CA GLU A 136 -11.18 0.32 17.59
C GLU A 136 -11.01 1.65 16.85
N ASP A 137 -9.98 1.74 16.01
CA ASP A 137 -9.62 2.96 15.34
C ASP A 137 -8.96 2.71 13.97
N VAL A 138 -8.58 3.82 13.33
CA VAL A 138 -7.79 3.85 12.10
C VAL A 138 -6.52 3.03 12.20
N ASN A 139 -5.78 3.11 13.32
CA ASN A 139 -4.50 2.45 13.45
C ASN A 139 -4.66 0.93 13.47
N ALA A 140 -5.68 0.42 14.18
CA ALA A 140 -6.01 -1.00 14.20
C ALA A 140 -6.33 -1.54 12.79
N ILE A 141 -6.99 -0.75 11.93
CA ILE A 141 -7.25 -1.11 10.53
C ILE A 141 -5.94 -1.16 9.72
N LEU A 142 -5.09 -0.14 9.87
CA LEU A 142 -3.79 -0.06 9.18
C LEU A 142 -2.83 -1.18 9.61
N GLU A 143 -2.87 -1.59 10.87
CA GLU A 143 -2.09 -2.71 11.41
C GLU A 143 -2.62 -4.08 10.92
N ALA A 144 -3.94 -4.22 10.80
CA ALA A 144 -4.57 -5.43 10.32
C ALA A 144 -4.32 -5.67 8.82
N CYS A 145 -4.30 -4.61 8.00
CA CYS A 145 -4.10 -4.72 6.55
C CYS A 145 -3.09 -3.67 6.03
N PRO A 146 -1.80 -3.81 6.38
CA PRO A 146 -0.80 -2.80 6.09
C PRO A 146 -0.57 -2.67 4.58
N SER A 147 -0.37 -1.44 4.12
CA SER A 147 -0.09 -1.07 2.71
C SER A 147 -1.24 -1.21 1.71
N PHE A 148 -2.36 -1.81 2.11
CA PHE A 148 -3.56 -2.00 1.27
C PHE A 148 -4.75 -1.13 1.66
N VAL A 149 -4.60 -0.32 2.70
CA VAL A 149 -5.60 0.66 3.14
C VAL A 149 -4.98 2.04 3.05
N GLU A 150 -5.69 2.97 2.42
CA GLU A 150 -5.41 4.39 2.46
C GLU A 150 -6.60 5.13 3.04
N ILE A 151 -6.30 6.18 3.81
CA ILE A 151 -7.32 6.99 4.48
C ILE A 151 -7.20 8.39 3.93
N SER A 152 -8.32 8.88 3.39
CA SER A 152 -8.43 10.25 2.91
C SER A 152 -8.60 11.23 4.06
N ASP A 153 -8.41 12.51 3.77
CA ASP A 153 -8.60 13.59 4.75
C ASP A 153 -10.04 13.63 5.32
N ASP A 154 -11.02 13.12 4.56
CA ASP A 154 -12.43 12.96 4.98
C ASP A 154 -12.71 11.66 5.77
N GLU A 155 -11.71 11.05 6.41
CA GLU A 155 -11.81 9.81 7.20
C GLU A 155 -12.46 8.62 6.48
N THR A 156 -12.33 8.60 5.16
CA THR A 156 -12.85 7.55 4.30
C THR A 156 -11.73 6.63 3.85
N THR A 157 -12.01 5.34 3.74
CA THR A 157 -11.06 4.31 3.34
C THR A 157 -11.13 4.03 1.84
N ALA A 158 -9.96 3.91 1.23
CA ALA A 158 -9.76 3.49 -0.16
C ALA A 158 -8.70 2.38 -0.23
N ALA A 159 -8.78 1.55 -1.27
CA ALA A 159 -7.86 0.45 -1.54
C ALA A 159 -6.76 0.86 -2.54
#